data_AF-B7QN26-F1
#
_entry.id   AF-B7QN26-F1
#
_cell.length_a   1.000
_cell.length_b   1.000
_cell.length_c   1.000
_cell.angle_alpha   90.00
_cell.angle_beta   90.00
_cell.angle_gamma   90.00
#
_symmetry.space_group_name_H-M   'P 1'
#
loop_
_entity.id
_entity.type
_entity.pdbx_description
1 polymer ?
#
loop_
_entity_poly.entity_id
_entity_poly.type
_entity_poly.pdbx_seq_one_letter_code
_entity_poly.pdbx_strand_id
1 'polypeptide(L)'
;ITGTVRINENGDRDADYSILDMDPVTKEFQVVANYFGVNKSFSDVPGRMIHWPGGKRLPPPDTPRCGFDGSKCPDEELPKYAIVSGVLSGLVVILCVVFFFIY
;
A
#
# COMPACT_ATOMS: atom_id res chain seq x y z
N ILE A 1 36.13 -7.55 -15.07
CA ILE A 1 36.64 -6.27 -14.53
C ILE A 1 35.46 -5.30 -14.47
N THR A 2 35.13 -4.76 -13.29
CA THR A 2 33.83 -4.18 -12.89
C THR A 2 33.55 -2.74 -13.36
N GLY A 3 34.07 -2.34 -14.53
CA GLY A 3 33.89 -0.97 -15.04
C GLY A 3 34.55 0.11 -14.17
N THR A 4 34.07 1.35 -14.29
CA THR A 4 34.58 2.52 -13.56
C THR A 4 34.30 2.42 -12.07
N VAL A 5 35.28 2.78 -11.23
CA VAL A 5 35.14 2.82 -9.77
C VAL A 5 35.39 4.24 -9.29
N ARG A 6 34.44 4.81 -8.52
CA ARG A 6 34.58 6.10 -7.82
C ARG A 6 34.44 5.89 -6.31
N ILE A 7 35.32 6.53 -5.55
CA ILE A 7 35.26 6.61 -4.09
C ILE A 7 34.86 8.03 -3.73
N ASN A 8 33.88 8.19 -2.85
CA ASN A 8 33.38 9.49 -2.42
C ASN A 8 34.25 10.09 -1.29
N GLU A 9 33.91 11.30 -0.84
CA GLU A 9 34.66 12.05 0.18
C GLU A 9 34.74 11.32 1.53
N ASN A 10 33.80 10.42 1.81
CA ASN A 10 33.77 9.62 3.04
C ASN A 10 34.59 8.33 2.94
N GLY A 11 35.18 8.05 1.77
CA GLY A 11 35.91 6.80 1.53
C GLY A 11 35.03 5.63 1.08
N ASP A 12 33.75 5.84 0.80
CA ASP A 12 32.84 4.80 0.34
C ASP A 12 32.79 4.72 -1.18
N ARG A 13 32.52 3.52 -1.71
CA ARG A 13 32.33 3.32 -3.15
C ARG A 13 30.96 3.81 -3.60
N ASP A 14 30.92 4.62 -4.66
CA ASP A 14 29.70 4.86 -5.42
C ASP A 14 29.40 3.61 -6.26
N ALA A 15 28.43 2.82 -5.80
CA ALA A 15 28.08 1.55 -6.42
C ALA A 15 26.98 1.72 -7.46
N ASP A 16 27.17 1.07 -8.61
CA ASP A 16 26.14 0.89 -9.62
C ASP A 16 25.38 -0.41 -9.33
N TYR A 17 24.07 -0.38 -9.56
CA TYR A 17 23.17 -1.51 -9.31
C TYR A 17 22.34 -1.81 -10.54
N SER A 18 22.08 -3.10 -10.79
CA SER A 18 21.11 -3.54 -11.78
C SER A 18 19.86 -4.04 -11.08
N ILE A 19 18.70 -3.67 -11.60
CA ILE A 19 17.41 -4.18 -11.16
C ILE A 19 17.05 -5.31 -12.10
N LEU A 20 16.82 -6.48 -11.51
CA LEU A 20 16.46 -7.67 -12.22
C LEU A 20 14.99 -7.98 -11.96
N ASP A 21 14.29 -8.37 -13.01
CA ASP A 21 12.93 -8.88 -12.95
C ASP A 21 12.88 -10.28 -13.53
N MET A 22 11.94 -11.10 -13.06
CA MET A 22 11.80 -12.47 -13.52
C MET A 22 10.95 -12.51 -14.79
N ASP A 23 11.49 -13.07 -15.86
CA ASP A 23 10.74 -13.33 -17.09
C ASP A 23 9.62 -14.35 -16.80
N PRO A 24 8.35 -14.01 -17.02
CA PRO A 24 7.24 -14.88 -16.68
C PRO A 24 7.18 -16.15 -17.53
N VAL A 25 7.84 -16.18 -18.70
CA VAL A 25 7.90 -17.31 -19.62
C VAL A 25 9.12 -18.18 -19.33
N THR A 26 10.32 -17.59 -19.33
CA THR A 26 11.57 -18.37 -19.17
C THR A 26 11.92 -18.69 -17.71
N LYS A 27 11.34 -17.95 -16.75
CA LYS A 27 11.63 -18.02 -15.30
C LYS A 27 13.04 -17.58 -14.91
N GLU A 28 13.75 -16.92 -15.83
CA GLU A 28 15.08 -16.37 -15.59
C GLU A 28 15.00 -14.91 -15.17
N PHE A 29 15.95 -14.48 -14.34
CA PHE A 29 16.09 -13.08 -14.00
C PHE A 29 16.82 -12.33 -15.11
N GLN A 30 16.24 -11.22 -15.55
CA GLN A 30 16.77 -10.36 -16.60
C GLN A 30 16.88 -8.93 -16.09
N VAL A 31 17.93 -8.23 -16.51
CA VAL A 31 18.10 -6.80 -16.16
C VAL A 31 17.05 -5.97 -16.88
N VAL A 32 16.26 -5.21 -16.12
CA VAL A 32 15.21 -4.32 -16.63
C VAL A 32 15.52 -2.85 -16.44
N ALA A 33 16.37 -2.50 -15.47
CA ALA A 33 16.85 -1.14 -15.25
C ALA A 33 18.23 -1.14 -14.57
N ASN A 34 18.94 -0.02 -14.67
CA ASN A 34 20.21 0.21 -13.99
C ASN A 34 20.17 1.53 -13.21
N TYR A 35 20.77 1.51 -12.03
CA TYR A 35 21.06 2.67 -11.22
C TYR A 35 22.56 2.93 -11.21
N PHE A 36 22.94 4.15 -11.54
CA PHE A 36 24.32 4.59 -11.58
C PHE A 36 24.62 5.45 -10.33
N GLY A 37 25.48 4.96 -9.45
CA GLY A 37 25.75 5.60 -8.15
C GLY A 37 26.44 6.96 -8.29
N VAL A 38 27.29 7.08 -9.31
CA VAL A 38 28.11 8.28 -9.55
C VAL A 38 27.26 9.54 -9.79
N ASN A 39 26.27 9.42 -10.66
CA ASN A 39 25.37 10.51 -11.08
C ASN A 39 23.97 10.39 -10.44
N LYS A 40 23.73 9.35 -9.63
CA LYS A 40 22.46 9.04 -8.98
C LYS A 40 21.31 8.89 -9.98
N SER A 41 21.58 8.40 -11.19
CA SER A 41 20.57 8.28 -12.25
C SER A 41 20.01 6.88 -12.36
N PHE A 42 18.71 6.80 -12.66
CA PHE A 42 18.00 5.56 -12.99
C PHE A 42 17.73 5.51 -14.49
N SER A 43 18.04 4.39 -15.14
CA SER A 43 17.81 4.17 -16.56
C SER A 43 17.17 2.82 -16.81
N ASP A 44 16.01 2.82 -17.46
CA ASP A 44 15.37 1.61 -17.97
C ASP A 44 16.17 1.00 -19.13
N VAL A 45 16.14 -0.32 -19.25
CA VAL A 45 16.68 -1.03 -20.41
C VAL A 45 15.64 -0.98 -21.54
N PRO A 46 15.99 -0.45 -22.73
CA PRO A 46 15.05 -0.35 -23.84
C PRO A 46 14.41 -1.69 -24.22
N GLY A 47 13.08 -1.72 -24.35
CA GLY A 47 12.33 -2.92 -24.70
C GLY A 47 12.16 -3.93 -23.56
N ARG A 48 12.63 -3.61 -22.36
CA ARG A 48 12.38 -4.40 -21.14
C ARG A 48 11.45 -3.62 -20.21
N MET A 49 10.54 -4.31 -19.57
CA MET A 49 9.64 -3.74 -18.57
C MET A 49 9.50 -4.69 -17.38
N ILE A 50 9.19 -4.14 -16.21
CA ILE A 50 8.92 -4.91 -15.01
C ILE A 50 7.56 -5.61 -15.16
N HIS A 51 7.53 -6.92 -14.94
CA HIS A 51 6.35 -7.75 -15.01
C HIS A 51 5.63 -7.79 -13.66
N TRP A 52 4.59 -6.97 -13.53
CA TRP A 52 3.77 -7.01 -12.33
C TRP A 52 2.75 -8.17 -12.38
N PRO A 53 2.58 -8.92 -11.28
CA PRO A 53 1.61 -10.01 -11.22
C PRO A 53 0.18 -9.56 -11.56
N GLY A 54 -0.60 -10.48 -12.14
CA GLY A 54 -2.00 -10.24 -12.51
C GLY A 54 -2.18 -9.42 -13.79
N GLY A 55 -1.17 -9.38 -14.67
CA GLY A 55 -1.23 -8.66 -15.95
C GLY A 55 -1.25 -7.14 -15.80
N LYS A 56 -0.84 -6.62 -14.64
CA LYS A 56 -0.79 -5.19 -14.37
C LYS A 56 0.38 -4.56 -15.12
N ARG A 57 0.16 -3.37 -15.68
CA ARG A 57 1.21 -2.56 -16.32
C ARG A 57 1.95 -1.65 -15.34
N LEU A 58 1.38 -1.45 -14.15
CA LEU A 58 1.88 -0.53 -13.13
C LEU A 58 2.17 -1.28 -11.84
N PRO A 59 3.11 -0.79 -11.01
CA PRO A 59 3.38 -1.35 -9.70
C PRO A 59 2.11 -1.37 -8.83
N PRO A 60 2.00 -2.33 -7.90
CA PRO A 60 1.00 -2.23 -6.85
C PRO A 60 1.22 -0.95 -6.03
N PRO A 61 0.15 -0.35 -5.48
CA PRO A 61 0.28 0.77 -4.55
C PRO A 61 1.21 0.42 -3.37
N ASP A 62 1.94 1.42 -2.88
CA ASP A 62 2.83 1.32 -1.72
C ASP A 62 2.07 1.10 -0.40
N THR A 63 0.82 1.55 -0.34
CA THR A 63 -0.08 1.39 0.80
C THR A 63 -1.39 0.73 0.35
N PRO A 64 -1.94 -0.24 1.11
CA PRO A 64 -3.27 -0.78 0.85
C PRO A 64 -4.34 0.31 0.86
N ARG A 65 -5.40 0.13 0.06
CA ARG A 65 -6.52 1.08 -0.03
C ARG A 65 -7.12 1.43 1.34
N CYS A 66 -7.24 0.45 2.22
CA CYS A 66 -7.81 0.60 3.56
C CYS A 66 -6.77 0.91 4.65
N GLY A 67 -5.52 1.23 4.28
CA GLY A 67 -4.42 1.29 5.24
C GLY A 67 -3.93 -0.11 5.64
N PHE A 68 -2.76 -0.17 6.25
CA PHE A 68 -2.19 -1.44 6.73
C PHE A 68 -2.99 -2.05 7.90
N ASP A 69 -3.69 -1.20 8.66
CA ASP A 69 -4.49 -1.54 9.83
C ASP A 69 -6.00 -1.53 9.55
N GLY A 70 -6.43 -1.28 8.31
CA GLY A 70 -7.85 -1.17 7.94
C GLY A 70 -8.51 0.15 8.33
N SER A 71 -7.81 1.08 8.98
CA SER A 71 -8.38 2.33 9.53
C SER A 71 -9.01 3.26 8.49
N LYS A 72 -8.59 3.18 7.23
CA LYS A 72 -9.12 4.04 6.15
C LYS A 72 -10.43 3.52 5.55
N CYS A 73 -10.85 2.30 5.90
CA CYS A 73 -12.15 1.73 5.53
C CYS A 73 -12.88 1.33 6.82
N PRO A 74 -13.36 2.30 7.62
CA PRO A 74 -14.17 1.96 8.79
C PRO A 74 -15.42 1.21 8.33
N ASP A 75 -15.81 0.19 9.10
CA ASP A 75 -17.06 -0.53 8.82
C ASP A 75 -18.23 0.46 8.89
N GLU A 76 -19.06 0.47 7.84
CA GLU A 76 -20.33 1.21 7.77
C GLU A 76 -21.41 0.58 8.68
N GLU A 77 -21.04 -0.40 9.52
CA GLU A 77 -21.96 -1.02 10.46
C GLU A 77 -22.30 -0.03 11.58
N LEU A 78 -23.59 0.25 11.76
CA LEU A 78 -24.07 1.01 12.90
C LEU A 78 -23.49 0.39 14.18
N PRO A 79 -22.83 1.19 15.04
CA PRO A 79 -22.23 0.64 16.24
C PRO A 79 -23.29 -0.05 17.09
N LYS A 80 -22.99 -1.25 17.61
CA LYS A 80 -23.95 -2.04 18.41
C LYS A 80 -24.55 -1.24 19.58
N TYR A 81 -23.77 -0.35 20.18
CA TYR A 81 -24.24 0.53 21.24
C TYR A 81 -25.33 1.51 20.77
N ALA A 82 -25.28 1.99 19.52
CA ALA A 82 -26.25 2.92 18.97
C ALA A 82 -27.63 2.27 18.82
N ILE A 83 -27.67 1.01 18.38
CA ILE A 83 -28.90 0.22 18.29
C ILE A 83 -29.50 0.01 19.68
N VAL A 84 -28.68 -0.44 20.65
CA VAL A 84 -29.13 -0.68 22.02
C VAL A 84 -29.65 0.60 22.69
N SER A 85 -28.93 1.73 22.56
CA SER A 85 -29.36 3.01 23.10
C SER A 85 -30.66 3.53 22.44
N GLY A 86 -30.83 3.29 21.14
CA GLY A 86 -32.05 3.64 20.42
C GLY A 86 -33.27 2.89 20.94
N VAL A 87 -33.14 1.56 21.15
CA VAL A 87 -34.22 0.74 21.72
C VAL A 87 -34.54 1.16 23.15
N LEU A 88 -33.53 1.33 24.01
CA LEU A 88 -33.74 1.74 25.40
C LEU A 88 -34.40 3.11 25.50
N SER A 89 -33.94 4.09 24.74
CA SER A 89 -34.54 5.44 24.73
C SER A 89 -35.99 5.40 24.24
N GLY A 90 -36.30 4.61 23.21
CA GLY A 90 -37.68 4.40 22.76
C GLY A 90 -38.59 3.82 23.84
N LEU A 91 -38.11 2.80 24.57
CA LEU A 91 -38.86 2.22 25.70
C LEU A 91 -39.12 3.23 26.81
N VAL A 92 -38.13 4.05 27.17
CA VAL A 92 -38.28 5.10 28.18
C VAL A 92 -39.32 6.13 27.75
N VAL A 93 -39.29 6.58 26.49
CA VAL A 93 -40.30 7.51 25.95
C VAL A 93 -41.70 6.91 26.02
N ILE A 94 -41.88 5.64 25.62
CA ILE A 94 -43.17 4.96 25.71
C ILE A 94 -43.65 4.91 27.16
N LEU A 95 -42.79 4.54 28.12
CA LEU A 95 -43.14 4.51 29.53
C LEU A 95 -43.54 5.90 30.06
N CYS A 96 -42.83 6.96 29.67
CA CYS A 96 -43.17 8.33 30.04
C CYS A 96 -44.53 8.77 29.47
N VAL A 97 -44.81 8.43 28.21
CA VAL A 97 -46.10 8.72 27.57
C VAL A 97 -47.23 7.98 28.26
N VAL A 98 -47.06 6.68 28.54
CA VAL A 98 -48.04 5.87 29.28
C VAL A 98 -48.27 6.44 30.67
N PHE A 99 -47.20 6.81 31.39
CA PHE A 99 -47.30 7.41 32.72
C PHE A 99 -48.12 8.72 32.69
N PHE A 100 -47.85 9.59 31.72
CA PHE A 100 -48.59 10.84 31.53
C PHE A 100 -50.09 10.65 31.24
N PHE A 101 -50.48 9.53 30.61
CA PHE A 101 -51.89 9.25 30.34
C PHE A 101 -52.60 8.50 31.49
N ILE A 102 -51.85 7.82 32.37
CA ILE A 102 -52.41 7.10 33.53
C ILE A 102 -52.61 8.03 34.73
N TYR A 103 -51.73 9.02 34.92
CA TYR A 103 -51.73 9.94 36.05
C TYR A 103 -51.87 11.39 35.59
#